data_AF-A0A2P5EUC0-F1
#
_entry.id   AF-A0A2P5EUC0-F1
#
_cell.length_a   1.000
_cell.length_b   1.000
_cell.length_c   1.000
_cell.angle_alpha   90.00
_cell.angle_beta   90.00
_cell.angle_gamma   90.00
#
_symmetry.space_group_name_H-M   'P 1'
#
loop_
_entity.id
_entity.type
_entity.pdbx_description
1 polymer ?
#
loop_
_entity_poly.entity_id
_entity_poly.type
_entity_poly.pdbx_seq_one_letter_code
_entity_poly.pdbx_strand_id
1 'polypeptide(L)'
;MEVFSSTSLARMALRHETFVQFLRDLHNEILRLEFSLYDHRLQGTISAKDFALSLVASADINHINRLLNRVDEIETEPQLTGIRISFEEFKKFAELHEKLQSFSLAIFSYKKVNGVLTKNDFQRAAS
;
A
#
# COMPACT_ATOMS: atom_id res chain seq x y z
N MET A 1 44.40 -34.27 3.21
CA MET A 1 43.07 -34.51 2.61
C MET A 1 42.07 -34.50 3.75
N GLU A 2 41.67 -33.30 4.18
CA GLU A 2 40.70 -33.12 5.26
C GLU A 2 39.30 -33.24 4.66
N VAL A 3 38.54 -34.20 5.17
CA VAL A 3 37.13 -34.39 4.82
C VAL A 3 36.37 -33.26 5.52
N PHE A 4 36.06 -32.20 4.78
CA PHE A 4 35.05 -31.24 5.20
C PHE A 4 33.73 -32.00 5.39
N SER A 5 33.38 -32.21 6.66
CA SER A 5 32.10 -32.73 7.09
C SER A 5 31.00 -31.82 6.54
N SER A 6 30.27 -32.31 5.54
CA SER A 6 29.10 -31.66 4.92
C SER A 6 27.89 -31.53 5.86
N THR A 7 28.10 -31.59 7.17
CA THR A 7 27.05 -31.76 8.18
C THR A 7 26.78 -30.49 9.00
N SER A 8 27.55 -29.40 8.81
CA SER A 8 27.34 -28.15 9.55
C SER A 8 26.33 -27.19 8.91
N LEU A 9 25.85 -27.46 7.70
CA LEU A 9 24.96 -26.54 6.96
C LEU A 9 23.46 -26.90 7.03
N ALA A 10 23.08 -28.02 7.65
CA ALA A 10 21.75 -28.62 7.44
C ALA A 10 20.75 -28.49 8.61
N ARG A 11 21.04 -27.84 9.74
CA ARG A 11 20.04 -27.67 10.82
C ARG A 11 20.22 -26.38 11.62
N MET A 12 20.09 -25.23 10.97
CA MET A 12 19.62 -24.05 11.69
C MET A 12 18.11 -23.99 11.50
N ALA A 13 17.37 -24.55 12.46
CA ALA A 13 15.93 -24.35 12.50
C ALA A 13 15.67 -22.84 12.57
N LEU A 14 14.96 -22.30 11.57
CA LEU A 14 14.63 -20.88 11.54
C LEU A 14 13.66 -20.59 12.70
N ARG A 15 14.09 -19.72 13.61
CA ARG A 15 13.21 -19.27 14.70
C ARG A 15 12.02 -18.51 14.12
N HIS A 16 10.85 -18.74 14.69
CA HIS A 16 9.62 -18.10 14.25
C HIS A 16 9.74 -16.57 14.23
N GLU A 17 10.35 -15.97 15.25
CA GLU A 17 10.52 -14.51 15.30
C GLU A 17 11.42 -14.00 14.17
N THR A 18 12.46 -14.76 13.83
CA THR A 18 13.37 -14.42 12.71
C THR A 18 12.64 -14.51 11.37
N PHE A 19 11.79 -15.52 11.19
CA PHE A 19 10.96 -15.65 9.99
C PHE A 19 9.95 -14.50 9.85
N VAL A 20 9.23 -14.17 10.94
CA VAL A 20 8.27 -13.07 10.94
C VAL A 20 8.95 -11.73 10.66
N GLN A 21 10.11 -11.47 11.28
CA GLN A 21 10.86 -10.25 11.02
C GLN A 21 11.31 -10.16 9.56
N PHE A 22 11.81 -11.26 8.99
CA PHE A 22 12.17 -11.30 7.57
C PHE A 22 10.98 -10.96 6.66
N LEU A 23 9.78 -11.50 6.93
CA LEU A 23 8.59 -11.17 6.15
C LEU A 23 8.19 -9.69 6.28
N ARG A 24 8.32 -9.11 7.47
CA ARG A 24 8.07 -7.67 7.69
C ARG A 24 9.07 -6.80 6.92
N ASP A 25 10.35 -7.16 6.97
CA ASP A 25 11.40 -6.43 6.27
C ASP A 25 11.22 -6.52 4.75
N LEU A 26 10.91 -7.73 4.25
CA LEU A 26 10.60 -7.95 2.84
C LEU A 26 9.39 -7.12 2.37
N HIS A 27 8.30 -7.11 3.16
CA HIS A 27 7.12 -6.31 2.83
C HIS A 27 7.44 -4.80 2.81
N ASN A 28 8.18 -4.30 3.81
CA ASN A 28 8.62 -2.90 3.84
C ASN A 28 9.50 -2.56 2.63
N GLU A 29 10.39 -3.46 2.21
CA GLU A 29 11.27 -3.22 1.07
C GLU A 29 10.49 -3.21 -0.25
N ILE A 30 9.53 -4.12 -0.44
CA ILE A 30 8.64 -4.10 -1.60
C ILE A 30 7.86 -2.77 -1.66
N LEU A 31 7.32 -2.29 -0.54
CA LEU A 31 6.63 -1.00 -0.47
C LEU A 31 7.57 0.18 -0.81
N ARG A 32 8.83 0.14 -0.36
CA ARG A 32 9.83 1.15 -0.72
C ARG A 32 10.15 1.14 -2.21
N LEU A 33 10.30 -0.04 -2.80
CA LEU A 33 10.55 -0.20 -4.23
C LEU A 33 9.36 0.31 -5.05
N GLU A 34 8.13 -0.01 -4.65
CA GLU A 34 6.92 0.50 -5.28
C GLU A 34 6.85 2.03 -5.19
N PHE A 35 7.07 2.62 -4.01
CA PHE A 35 7.10 4.08 -3.88
C PHE A 35 8.18 4.71 -4.76
N SER A 36 9.38 4.11 -4.83
CA SER A 36 10.50 4.60 -5.62
C SER A 36 10.25 4.54 -7.14
N LEU A 37 9.41 3.60 -7.60
CA LEU A 37 8.95 3.56 -9.00
C LEU A 37 8.21 4.86 -9.38
N TYR A 38 7.45 5.41 -8.44
CA TYR A 38 6.68 6.64 -8.63
C TYR A 38 7.52 7.90 -8.31
N ASP A 39 8.35 7.87 -7.26
CA ASP A 39 9.32 8.93 -6.93
C ASP A 39 10.60 8.83 -7.78
N HIS A 40 10.43 8.70 -9.10
CA HIS A 40 11.53 8.54 -10.06
C HIS A 40 12.53 9.72 -10.07
N ARG A 41 12.16 10.88 -9.48
CA ARG A 41 13.01 12.06 -9.33
C ARG A 41 13.68 12.16 -7.96
N LEU A 42 13.51 11.17 -7.08
CA LEU A 42 14.11 11.10 -5.74
C LEU A 42 13.82 12.37 -4.90
N GLN A 43 12.57 12.85 -4.96
CA GLN A 43 12.13 14.05 -4.26
C GLN A 43 11.63 13.76 -2.84
N GLY A 44 11.57 12.48 -2.45
CA GLY A 44 11.01 12.01 -1.18
C GLY A 44 9.49 12.07 -1.11
N THR A 45 8.83 12.48 -2.20
CA THR A 45 7.37 12.65 -2.29
C THR A 45 6.87 12.38 -3.71
N ILE A 46 5.69 11.79 -3.83
CA ILE A 46 5.00 11.54 -5.11
C ILE A 46 3.78 12.47 -5.27
N SER A 47 3.32 12.70 -6.50
CA SER A 47 2.11 13.49 -6.73
C SER A 47 0.83 12.70 -6.41
N ALA A 48 -0.31 13.39 -6.30
CA ALA A 48 -1.62 12.73 -6.21
C ALA A 48 -1.91 11.83 -7.43
N LYS A 49 -1.45 12.21 -8.62
CA LYS A 49 -1.59 11.39 -9.83
C LYS A 49 -0.78 10.10 -9.74
N ASP A 50 0.48 10.21 -9.32
CA ASP A 50 1.37 9.05 -9.16
C ASP A 50 0.83 8.09 -8.10
N PHE A 51 0.32 8.62 -6.97
CA PHE A 51 -0.35 7.80 -5.97
C PHE A 51 -1.62 7.13 -6.50
N ALA A 52 -2.43 7.83 -7.30
CA ALA A 52 -3.61 7.20 -7.89
C ALA A 52 -3.23 6.10 -8.90
N LEU A 53 -2.15 6.28 -9.68
CA LEU A 53 -1.60 5.24 -10.54
C LEU A 53 -1.17 4.00 -9.76
N SER A 54 -0.57 4.17 -8.57
CA SER A 54 -0.21 3.04 -7.70
C SER A 54 -1.41 2.21 -7.27
N LEU A 55 -2.56 2.86 -7.02
CA LEU A 55 -3.81 2.14 -6.71
C LEU A 55 -4.38 1.38 -7.91
N VAL A 56 -4.24 1.95 -9.12
CA VAL A 56 -4.75 1.33 -10.35
C VAL A 56 -3.90 0.15 -10.79
N ALA A 57 -2.61 0.12 -10.44
CA ALA A 57 -1.69 -0.96 -10.82
C ALA A 57 -2.15 -2.35 -10.34
N SER A 58 -2.92 -2.43 -9.25
CA SER A 58 -3.48 -3.68 -8.71
C SER A 58 -4.97 -3.89 -9.01
N ALA A 59 -5.59 -3.04 -9.83
CA ALA A 59 -7.02 -3.10 -10.10
C ALA A 59 -7.40 -4.23 -11.07
N ASP A 60 -8.67 -4.64 -11.02
CA ASP A 60 -9.24 -5.56 -12.01
C ASP A 60 -9.12 -4.97 -13.43
N ILE A 61 -8.56 -5.76 -14.35
CA ILE A 61 -8.32 -5.35 -15.75
C ILE A 61 -9.61 -4.95 -16.47
N ASN A 62 -10.76 -5.51 -16.08
CA ASN A 62 -12.07 -5.17 -16.63
C ASN A 62 -12.50 -3.73 -16.25
N HIS A 63 -11.82 -3.11 -15.29
CA HIS A 63 -12.11 -1.76 -14.82
C HIS A 63 -10.95 -0.77 -15.03
N ILE A 64 -9.81 -1.23 -15.54
CA ILE A 64 -8.58 -0.44 -15.61
C ILE A 64 -8.74 0.83 -16.45
N ASN A 65 -9.33 0.74 -17.64
CA ASN A 65 -9.53 1.90 -18.53
C ASN A 65 -10.36 3.01 -17.86
N ARG A 66 -11.43 2.61 -17.15
CA ARG A 66 -12.27 3.56 -16.43
C ARG A 66 -11.50 4.24 -15.30
N LEU A 67 -10.65 3.51 -14.60
CA LEU A 67 -9.85 4.05 -13.51
C LEU A 67 -8.75 4.98 -14.03
N LEU A 68 -8.08 4.62 -15.13
CA LEU A 68 -7.08 5.48 -15.78
C LEU A 68 -7.68 6.81 -16.25
N ASN A 69 -8.88 6.79 -16.84
CA ASN A 69 -9.58 8.03 -17.19
C ASN A 69 -9.80 8.94 -15.96
N ARG A 70 -10.13 8.37 -14.80
CA ARG A 70 -10.28 9.14 -13.54
C ARG A 70 -8.94 9.65 -13.00
N VAL A 71 -7.84 8.93 -13.26
CA VAL A 71 -6.50 9.40 -12.90
C VAL A 71 -6.13 10.64 -13.71
N ASP A 72 -6.47 10.67 -15.00
CA ASP A 72 -6.21 11.83 -15.87
C ASP A 72 -6.99 13.07 -15.43
N GLU A 73 -8.17 12.89 -14.82
CA GLU A 73 -8.96 13.99 -14.25
C GLU A 73 -8.31 14.63 -13.00
N ILE A 74 -7.41 13.94 -12.28
CA ILE A 74 -6.82 14.43 -11.02
C ILE A 74 -6.04 15.73 -11.22
N GLU A 75 -5.30 15.87 -12.31
CA GLU A 75 -4.52 17.10 -12.59
C GLU A 75 -5.40 18.30 -12.91
N THR A 76 -6.67 18.06 -13.27
CA THR A 76 -7.65 19.12 -13.55
C THR A 76 -8.36 19.61 -12.29
N GLU A 77 -8.26 18.87 -11.17
CA GLU A 77 -8.92 19.16 -9.90
C GLU A 77 -8.03 20.08 -9.03
N PRO A 78 -8.35 21.38 -8.87
CA PRO A 78 -7.44 22.33 -8.20
C PRO A 78 -7.13 21.97 -6.75
N GLN A 79 -8.05 21.26 -6.10
CA GLN A 79 -7.94 20.78 -4.73
C GLN A 79 -7.01 19.56 -4.55
N LEU A 80 -6.69 18.87 -5.65
CA LEU A 80 -5.77 17.73 -5.67
C LEU A 80 -4.42 18.13 -6.27
N THR A 81 -4.40 19.14 -7.13
CA THR A 81 -3.18 19.70 -7.72
C THR A 81 -2.25 20.22 -6.63
N GLY A 82 -0.99 19.80 -6.69
CA GLY A 82 0.05 20.20 -5.74
C GLY A 82 0.12 19.36 -4.47
N ILE A 83 -0.80 18.42 -4.25
CA ILE A 83 -0.65 17.43 -3.16
C ILE A 83 0.63 16.61 -3.37
N ARG A 84 1.39 16.46 -2.28
CA ARG A 84 2.63 15.69 -2.21
C ARG A 84 2.49 14.64 -1.13
N ILE A 85 2.71 13.39 -1.50
CA ILE A 85 2.52 12.23 -0.62
C ILE A 85 3.90 11.67 -0.30
N SER A 86 4.24 11.64 0.98
CA SER A 86 5.49 11.06 1.49
C SER A 86 5.44 9.54 1.51
N PHE A 87 6.60 8.91 1.62
CA PHE A 87 6.69 7.45 1.80
C PHE A 87 5.93 6.98 3.06
N GLU A 88 5.97 7.76 4.14
CA GLU A 88 5.27 7.42 5.38
C GLU A 88 3.74 7.43 5.20
N GLU A 89 3.20 8.39 4.44
CA GLU A 89 1.76 8.43 4.11
C GLU A 89 1.37 7.29 3.16
N PHE A 90 2.20 7.00 2.17
CA PHE A 90 2.03 5.85 1.27
C PHE A 90 1.97 4.54 2.06
N LYS A 91 2.92 4.34 2.98
CA LYS A 91 2.98 3.17 3.85
C LYS A 91 1.77 3.05 4.76
N LYS A 92 1.33 4.14 5.41
CA LYS A 92 0.10 4.14 6.22
C LYS A 92 -1.13 3.71 5.42
N PHE A 93 -1.20 4.10 4.15
CA PHE A 93 -2.26 3.62 3.27
C PHE A 93 -2.12 2.12 2.97
N ALA A 94 -0.93 1.63 2.66
CA ALA A 94 -0.69 0.20 2.45
C ALA A 94 -1.04 -0.66 3.67
N GLU A 95 -0.80 -0.16 4.89
CA GLU A 95 -1.17 -0.82 6.14
C GLU A 95 -2.70 -0.94 6.34
N LEU A 96 -3.50 -0.11 5.65
CA LEU A 96 -4.96 -0.28 5.63
C LEU A 96 -5.36 -1.65 5.05
N HIS A 97 -4.52 -2.23 4.18
CA HIS A 97 -4.74 -3.58 3.63
C HIS A 97 -4.77 -4.65 4.73
N GLU A 98 -4.00 -4.49 5.80
CA GLU A 98 -3.99 -5.41 6.94
C GLU A 98 -5.31 -5.40 7.72
N LYS A 99 -6.09 -4.31 7.60
CA LYS A 99 -7.35 -4.08 8.33
C LYS A 99 -8.59 -4.11 7.43
N LEU A 100 -8.49 -4.62 6.20
CA LEU A 100 -9.57 -4.55 5.20
C LEU A 100 -10.89 -5.11 5.69
N GLN A 101 -10.88 -6.21 6.44
CA GLN A 101 -12.11 -6.82 6.94
C GLN A 101 -12.83 -5.88 7.91
N SER A 102 -12.16 -5.39 8.97
CA SER A 102 -12.73 -4.42 9.90
C SER A 102 -13.11 -3.11 9.22
N PHE A 103 -12.28 -2.65 8.29
CA PHE A 103 -12.50 -1.43 7.53
C PHE A 103 -13.77 -1.51 6.68
N SER A 104 -13.95 -2.61 5.94
CA SER A 104 -15.14 -2.84 5.11
C SER A 104 -16.42 -2.89 5.95
N LEU A 105 -16.38 -3.58 7.11
CA LEU A 105 -17.51 -3.65 8.03
C LEU A 105 -17.91 -2.27 8.58
N ALA A 106 -16.94 -1.43 8.91
CA ALA A 106 -17.19 -0.06 9.36
C ALA A 106 -17.83 0.79 8.24
N ILE A 107 -17.31 0.73 7.02
CA ILE A 107 -17.87 1.42 5.85
C ILE A 107 -19.34 1.02 5.61
N PHE A 108 -19.63 -0.28 5.63
CA PHE A 108 -21.00 -0.76 5.40
C PHE A 108 -21.94 -0.36 6.53
N SER A 109 -21.46 -0.35 7.77
CA SER A 109 -22.22 0.11 8.93
C SER A 109 -22.62 1.58 8.79
N TYR A 110 -21.67 2.46 8.44
CA TYR A 110 -21.97 3.89 8.25
C TYR A 110 -22.94 4.13 7.09
N LYS A 111 -22.76 3.43 5.97
CA LYS A 111 -23.70 3.51 4.84
C LYS A 111 -25.11 3.08 5.23
N LYS A 112 -25.25 2.04 6.05
CA LYS A 112 -26.56 1.55 6.51
C LYS A 112 -27.28 2.54 7.43
N VAL A 113 -26.54 3.24 8.28
CA VAL A 113 -27.11 4.19 9.26
C VAL A 113 -27.39 5.55 8.63
N ASN A 114 -26.46 6.09 7.84
CA ASN A 114 -26.53 7.46 7.32
C ASN A 114 -27.08 7.54 5.88
N GLY A 115 -27.26 6.41 5.20
CA GLY A 115 -27.69 6.33 3.80
C GLY A 115 -26.64 6.74 2.76
N VAL A 116 -25.70 7.62 3.14
CA VAL A 116 -24.57 8.08 2.32
C VAL A 116 -23.28 7.97 3.13
N LEU A 117 -22.20 7.52 2.49
CA LEU A 117 -20.87 7.49 3.08
C LEU A 117 -20.20 8.86 2.89
N THR A 118 -19.95 9.59 3.97
CA THR A 118 -19.25 10.88 3.92
C THR A 118 -17.73 10.71 4.06
N LYS A 119 -16.96 11.76 3.75
CA LYS A 119 -15.51 11.80 4.00
C LYS A 119 -15.17 11.53 5.48
N ASN A 120 -15.96 12.08 6.40
CA ASN A 120 -15.77 11.89 7.84
C ASN A 120 -16.04 10.45 8.27
N ASP A 121 -17.06 9.80 7.68
CA ASP A 121 -17.34 8.38 7.96
C ASP A 121 -16.21 7.48 7.47
N PHE A 122 -15.65 7.77 6.29
CA PHE A 122 -14.49 7.05 5.75
C PHE A 122 -13.26 7.19 6.64
N GLN A 123 -12.97 8.42 7.09
CA GLN A 123 -11.87 8.67 8.01
C GLN A 123 -12.04 7.94 9.34
N ARG A 124 -13.27 7.92 9.90
CA ARG A 124 -13.58 7.17 11.12
C ARG A 124 -13.43 5.66 10.94
N ALA A 125 -13.81 5.14 9.77
CA ALA A 125 -13.66 3.72 9.46
C ALA A 125 -12.18 3.31 9.37
N ALA A 126 -11.30 4.21 8.90
CA ALA A 126 -9.87 3.95 8.69
C ALA A 126 -9.00 4.08 9.96
N SER A 127 -9.55 4.65 11.04
CA SER A 127 -8.86 4.88 12.32
C SER A 127 -8.59 3.60 13.12
#